data_AF-D4DGM8-F1
#
_entry.id   AF-D4DGM8-F1
#
_cell.length_a   1.000
_cell.length_b   1.000
_cell.length_c   1.000
_cell.angle_alpha   90.00
_cell.angle_beta   90.00
_cell.angle_gamma   90.00
#
_symmetry.space_group_name_H-M   'P 1'
#
loop_
_entity.id
_entity.type
_entity.pdbx_description
1 polymer ?
#
loop_
_entity_poly.entity_id
_entity_poly.type
_entity_poly.pdbx_seq_one_letter_code
_entity_poly.pdbx_strand_id
1 'polypeptide(L)'
;MRSLWSGLWKSKPAPKLPEQPRSLPASGFQTVDAAQLVEEEELPDYKADRFYPVHLGEVFQGRYQVLGKLGFGSSSTVWLARDLK
;
A
#
# COMPACT_ATOMS: atom_id res chain seq x y z
N MET A 1 -22.58 38.93 -36.96
CA MET A 1 -22.61 38.54 -35.54
C MET A 1 -21.39 37.67 -35.24
N ARG A 2 -20.44 38.14 -34.42
CA ARG A 2 -19.30 37.34 -33.96
C ARG A 2 -19.60 36.96 -32.50
N SER A 3 -19.81 35.68 -32.25
CA SER A 3 -20.09 35.14 -30.91
C SER A 3 -18.78 35.04 -30.12
N LEU A 4 -18.72 35.68 -28.95
CA LEU A 4 -17.54 35.82 -28.08
C LEU A 4 -17.76 35.12 -26.73
N TRP A 5 -17.81 33.80 -26.64
CA TRP A 5 -17.74 33.12 -25.33
C TRP A 5 -17.01 31.78 -25.43
N SER A 6 -15.67 31.83 -25.37
CA SER A 6 -14.82 30.67 -25.11
C SER A 6 -13.94 30.99 -23.91
N GLY A 7 -14.37 30.65 -22.70
CA GLY A 7 -13.64 31.07 -21.50
C GLY A 7 -14.12 30.45 -20.21
N LEU A 8 -14.07 29.12 -20.10
CA LEU A 8 -13.94 28.48 -18.79
C LEU A 8 -13.23 27.13 -18.92
N TRP A 9 -11.94 27.18 -19.22
CA TRP A 9 -11.10 25.98 -19.22
C TRP A 9 -10.59 25.86 -17.80
N LYS A 10 -11.17 24.98 -16.98
CA LYS A 10 -10.51 24.55 -15.74
C LYS A 10 -9.22 23.86 -16.18
N SER A 11 -8.07 24.47 -15.89
CA SER A 11 -6.77 23.90 -16.22
C SER A 11 -6.69 22.48 -15.66
N LYS A 12 -6.18 21.54 -16.46
CA LYS A 12 -5.86 20.20 -15.95
C LYS A 12 -4.78 20.37 -14.88
N PRO A 13 -4.91 19.73 -13.70
CA PRO A 13 -3.85 19.76 -12.71
C PRO A 13 -2.56 19.21 -13.32
N ALA A 14 -1.42 19.80 -12.95
CA ALA A 14 -0.12 19.32 -13.39
C ALA A 14 0.08 17.85 -12.97
N PRO A 15 0.77 17.04 -13.78
CA PRO A 15 1.12 15.68 -13.38
C PRO A 15 1.93 15.71 -12.07
N LYS A 16 1.57 14.84 -11.13
CA LYS A 16 2.33 14.68 -9.89
C LYS A 16 3.72 14.14 -10.24
N LEU A 17 4.75 14.69 -9.58
CA LEU A 17 6.10 14.14 -9.70
C LEU A 17 6.16 12.79 -8.99
N PRO A 18 6.98 11.83 -9.49
CA PRO A 18 7.20 10.57 -8.79
C PRO A 18 7.67 10.84 -7.35
N GLU A 19 6.99 10.22 -6.38
CA GLU A 19 7.32 10.36 -4.98
C GLU A 19 8.43 9.38 -4.58
N GLN A 20 9.31 9.77 -3.67
CA GLN A 20 10.33 8.86 -3.14
C GLN A 20 9.74 7.93 -2.08
N PRO A 21 10.22 6.67 -1.97
CA PRO A 21 9.82 5.77 -0.87
C PRO A 21 10.08 6.42 0.49
N ARG A 22 9.11 6.32 1.39
CA ARG A 22 9.21 6.83 2.75
C ARG A 22 10.11 5.93 3.59
N SER A 23 11.03 6.51 4.38
CA SER A 23 11.72 5.77 5.42
C SER A 23 10.74 5.40 6.53
N LEU A 24 10.59 4.10 6.80
CA LEU A 24 9.80 3.63 7.92
C LEU A 24 10.69 3.50 9.17
N PRO A 25 10.20 3.90 10.36
CA PRO A 25 10.91 3.64 11.61
C PRO A 25 11.03 2.12 11.85
N ALA A 26 12.25 1.65 12.12
CA ALA A 26 12.54 0.24 12.41
C ALA A 26 12.30 -0.13 13.89
N SER A 27 12.04 0.86 14.75
CA SER A 27 11.89 0.70 16.20
C SER A 27 10.91 1.72 16.76
N GLY A 28 10.55 1.57 18.05
CA GLY A 28 9.62 2.50 18.73
C GLY A 28 8.16 2.04 18.73
N PHE A 29 7.91 0.78 18.37
CA PHE A 29 6.60 0.15 18.45
C PHE A 29 6.70 -1.11 19.31
N GLN A 30 5.57 -1.51 19.89
CA GLN A 30 5.47 -2.79 20.55
C GLN A 30 5.41 -3.89 19.50
N THR A 31 6.24 -4.92 19.66
CA THR A 31 6.24 -6.11 18.81
C THR A 31 5.35 -7.17 19.43
N VAL A 32 4.57 -7.85 18.60
CA VAL A 32 3.84 -9.05 19.03
C VAL A 32 4.86 -10.20 19.20
N ASP A 33 4.64 -11.05 20.19
CA ASP A 33 5.45 -12.25 20.39
C ASP A 33 5.31 -13.18 19.18
N ALA A 34 6.42 -13.74 18.68
CA ALA A 34 6.40 -14.65 17.54
C ALA A 34 5.62 -15.96 17.82
N ALA A 35 5.42 -16.31 19.09
CA ALA A 35 4.59 -17.44 19.50
C ALA A 35 3.09 -17.11 19.56
N GLN A 36 2.72 -15.82 19.55
CA GLN A 36 1.34 -15.40 19.53
C GLN A 36 0.83 -15.40 18.09
N LEU A 37 -0.17 -16.24 17.81
CA LEU A 37 -0.83 -16.28 16.51
C LEU A 37 -1.59 -14.96 16.28
N VAL A 38 -1.53 -14.45 15.05
CA VAL A 38 -2.42 -13.38 14.59
C VAL A 38 -3.70 -13.98 13.99
N GLU A 39 -4.77 -13.21 13.86
CA GLU A 39 -6.12 -13.70 13.43
C GLU A 39 -6.10 -14.69 12.24
N GLU A 40 -5.28 -14.45 11.22
CA GLU A 40 -5.18 -15.33 10.06
C GLU A 40 -4.57 -16.70 10.39
N GLU A 41 -3.60 -16.71 11.29
CA GLU A 41 -2.86 -17.89 11.73
C GLU A 41 -3.69 -18.80 12.65
N GLU A 42 -4.81 -18.29 13.17
CA GLU A 42 -5.78 -19.08 13.93
C GLU A 42 -6.63 -19.99 13.03
N LEU A 43 -6.64 -19.76 11.71
CA LEU A 43 -7.40 -20.57 10.77
C LEU A 43 -6.73 -21.95 10.59
N PRO A 44 -7.47 -23.07 10.70
CA PRO A 44 -6.90 -24.43 10.63
C PRO A 44 -6.09 -24.72 9.37
N ASP A 45 -6.49 -24.14 8.24
CA ASP A 45 -5.86 -24.36 6.95
C ASP A 45 -4.83 -23.28 6.60
N TYR A 46 -4.55 -22.31 7.47
CA TYR A 46 -3.55 -21.29 7.17
C TYR A 46 -2.15 -21.89 7.07
N LYS A 47 -1.40 -21.45 6.06
CA LYS A 47 0.03 -21.76 5.91
C LYS A 47 0.72 -20.55 5.30
N ALA A 48 1.62 -19.93 6.06
CA ALA A 48 2.33 -18.71 5.66
C ALA A 48 3.14 -18.89 4.37
N ASP A 49 3.70 -20.09 4.15
CA ASP A 49 4.48 -20.46 2.96
C ASP A 49 3.68 -20.45 1.65
N ARG A 50 2.35 -20.43 1.70
CA ARG A 50 1.49 -20.27 0.52
C ARG A 50 1.32 -18.82 0.08
N PHE A 51 1.79 -17.87 0.87
CA PHE A 51 1.69 -16.44 0.60
C PHE A 51 3.07 -15.85 0.34
N TYR A 52 3.10 -14.74 -0.39
CA TYR A 52 4.34 -13.98 -0.54
C TYR A 52 4.67 -13.28 0.79
N PRO A 53 5.92 -13.39 1.30
CA PRO A 53 6.32 -12.77 2.56
C PRO A 53 6.56 -11.27 2.37
N VAL A 54 5.49 -10.49 2.34
CA VAL A 54 5.54 -9.03 2.15
C VAL A 54 6.23 -8.36 3.35
N HIS A 55 7.18 -7.46 3.10
CA HIS A 55 7.86 -6.67 4.13
C HIS A 55 7.38 -5.20 4.14
N LEU A 56 7.30 -4.59 5.32
CA LEU A 56 7.03 -3.15 5.43
C LEU A 56 8.14 -2.36 4.72
N GLY A 57 7.75 -1.39 3.90
CA GLY A 57 8.66 -0.56 3.11
C GLY A 57 9.07 -1.17 1.77
N GLU A 58 8.74 -2.44 1.50
CA GLU A 58 8.96 -3.08 0.19
C GLU A 58 8.27 -2.30 -0.93
N VAL A 59 8.93 -2.18 -2.09
CA VAL A 59 8.42 -1.46 -3.25
C VAL A 59 8.13 -2.43 -4.39
N PHE A 60 6.85 -2.74 -4.59
CA PHE A 60 6.41 -3.57 -5.71
C PHE A 60 6.48 -2.79 -7.02
N GLN A 61 7.12 -3.41 -8.03
CA GLN A 61 7.22 -2.89 -9.40
C GLN A 61 7.75 -1.44 -9.48
N GLY A 62 8.59 -1.04 -8.51
CA GLY A 62 9.13 0.32 -8.42
C GLY A 62 8.05 1.41 -8.28
N ARG A 63 6.85 1.07 -7.79
CA ARG A 63 5.70 1.99 -7.74
C ARG A 63 4.94 1.94 -6.44
N TYR A 64 4.70 0.77 -5.86
CA TYR A 64 3.81 0.63 -4.71
C TYR A 64 4.61 0.30 -3.46
N GLN A 65 4.79 1.28 -2.58
CA GLN A 65 5.47 1.08 -1.31
C GLN A 65 4.50 0.55 -0.26
N VAL A 66 4.79 -0.61 0.33
CA VAL A 66 3.98 -1.22 1.39
C VAL A 66 4.13 -0.45 2.70
N LEU A 67 2.99 -0.13 3.34
CA LEU A 67 2.95 0.62 4.60
C LEU A 67 2.32 -0.17 5.76
N GLY A 68 1.50 -1.18 5.49
CA GLY A 68 0.83 -1.96 6.54
C GLY A 68 -0.09 -3.03 5.98
N LYS A 69 -0.36 -4.07 6.78
CA LYS A 69 -1.37 -5.08 6.45
C LYS A 69 -2.75 -4.55 6.80
N LEU A 70 -3.72 -4.73 5.90
CA LEU A 70 -5.12 -4.33 6.11
C LEU A 70 -6.03 -5.51 6.40
N GLY A 71 -5.68 -6.70 5.95
CA GLY A 71 -6.47 -7.89 6.19
C GLY A 71 -5.99 -9.11 5.41
N PHE A 72 -6.79 -10.16 5.46
CA PHE A 72 -6.54 -11.43 4.82
C PHE A 72 -7.86 -12.07 4.37
N GLY A 73 -7.74 -13.01 3.44
CA GLY A 73 -8.82 -13.87 2.99
C GLY A 73 -8.29 -15.28 2.79
N SER A 74 -9.14 -16.18 2.30
CA SER A 74 -8.83 -17.61 2.21
C SER A 74 -7.55 -17.93 1.41
N SER A 75 -7.23 -17.10 0.41
CA SER A 75 -6.04 -17.27 -0.46
C SER A 75 -5.37 -15.95 -0.83
N SER A 76 -5.60 -14.88 -0.07
CA SER A 76 -4.98 -13.57 -0.32
C SER A 76 -4.73 -12.79 0.95
N THR A 77 -3.72 -11.91 0.90
CA THR A 77 -3.48 -10.88 1.92
C THR A 77 -3.67 -9.51 1.31
N VAL A 78 -4.24 -8.57 2.05
CA VAL A 78 -4.48 -7.20 1.59
C VAL A 78 -3.56 -6.25 2.32
N TRP A 79 -2.86 -5.40 1.56
CA TRP A 79 -1.86 -4.47 2.08
C TRP A 79 -2.18 -3.04 1.67
N LEU A 80 -1.99 -2.11 2.59
CA LEU A 80 -1.97 -0.68 2.32
C LEU A 80 -0.64 -0.34 1.63
N ALA A 81 -0.73 0.26 0.44
CA ALA A 81 0.43 0.76 -0.27
C ALA A 81 0.27 2.22 -0.68
N ARG A 82 1.39 2.94 -0.71
CA ARG A 82 1.49 4.28 -1.30
C ARG A 82 1.92 4.17 -2.75
N ASP A 83 1.20 4.83 -3.64
CA ASP A 83 1.61 5.00 -5.03
C ASP A 83 2.72 6.06 -5.11
N LEU A 84 3.84 5.70 -5.72
CA LEU A 84 4.99 6.57 -5.95
C LEU A 84 4.97 7.23 -7.34
N LYS A 85 3.90 7.05 -8.13
CA LYS A 85 3.73 7.65 -9.47
C LYS A 85 2.45 8.48 -9.59
#